data_AF-X1HTP1-F1
#
_entry.id   AF-X1HTP1-F1
#
_cell.length_a   1.000
_cell.length_b   1.000
_cell.length_c   1.000
_cell.angle_alpha   90.00
_cell.angle_beta   90.00
_cell.angle_gamma   90.00
#
_symmetry.space_group_name_H-M   'P 1'
#
loop_
_entity.id
_entity.type
_entity.pdbx_description
1 polymer ?
#
loop_
_entity_poly.entity_id
_entity_poly.type
_entity_poly.pdbx_seq_one_letter_code
_entity_poly.pdbx_strand_id
1 'polypeptide(L)'
;LDLFEYANDEDCQNAYVSSGLWTVDGLEYTTRIKLTIDRSKISATLTDFPLLVKLTTNELDFTKSNPDGFDIRFTQSDGETLLKYERERHDSGNSLAEYWVKLPDPGETGDASDTYFYMYYRTTDTDDGADETAVWDEHFKAVYHLDDPNTGTHVDDSTTLNDGTKKGSSNPSQADAKIGKGQDFSSDEITCGTNLMYQYLTFEAWVNPDSLSLPNHKSLMVLLNICHKLYPLFLFLEYLPYHLPHLQQRPNIIPD
;
A
#
# COMPACT_ATOMS: atom_id res chain seq x y z
N LEU A 1 12.94 -1.01 -11.10
CA LEU A 1 12.30 -1.16 -9.78
C LEU A 1 10.95 -0.53 -9.92
N ASP A 2 9.95 -1.39 -10.00
CA ASP A 2 8.55 -0.99 -10.12
C ASP A 2 8.13 -0.27 -8.84
N LEU A 3 7.25 0.71 -8.96
CA LEU A 3 6.91 1.68 -7.92
C LEU A 3 6.41 1.06 -6.60
N PHE A 4 5.97 -0.20 -6.64
CA PHE A 4 5.44 -0.96 -5.51
C PHE A 4 6.45 -1.85 -4.76
N GLU A 5 7.65 -2.09 -5.29
CA GLU A 5 8.68 -2.84 -4.56
C GLU A 5 9.15 -2.06 -3.31
N TYR A 6 8.97 -0.74 -3.30
CA TYR A 6 9.33 0.13 -2.19
C TYR A 6 8.42 -0.05 -0.95
N ALA A 7 7.18 -0.48 -1.15
CA ALA A 7 6.21 -0.73 -0.08
C ALA A 7 6.43 -2.08 0.65
N ASN A 8 7.31 -2.95 0.13
CA ASN A 8 7.35 -4.35 0.53
C ASN A 8 8.71 -4.76 1.11
N ASP A 9 8.85 -4.46 2.39
CA ASP A 9 9.08 -5.42 3.50
C ASP A 9 9.99 -4.82 4.56
N GLU A 10 10.83 -3.82 4.25
CA GLU A 10 11.89 -3.42 5.18
C GLU A 10 12.39 -1.98 4.99
N ASP A 11 11.78 -1.14 4.14
CA ASP A 11 12.45 0.09 3.68
C ASP A 11 12.18 1.36 4.53
N CYS A 12 11.16 1.35 5.40
CA CYS A 12 11.03 2.30 6.52
C CYS A 12 11.75 1.77 7.78
N GLN A 13 12.95 1.22 7.64
CA GLN A 13 13.66 0.51 8.71
C GLN A 13 14.22 1.39 9.83
N ASN A 14 14.25 2.71 9.62
CA ASN A 14 14.76 3.66 10.61
C ASN A 14 13.61 4.44 11.24
N ALA A 15 12.79 3.71 12.01
CA ALA A 15 11.80 4.26 12.90
C ALA A 15 12.46 4.70 14.22
N TYR A 16 12.32 5.98 14.58
CA TYR A 16 12.78 6.48 15.89
C TYR A 16 11.59 6.92 16.73
N VAL A 17 11.28 6.13 17.76
CA VAL A 17 10.22 6.42 18.73
C VAL A 17 10.72 7.45 19.73
N SER A 18 9.91 8.48 19.98
CA SER A 18 10.14 9.49 20.99
C SER A 18 8.87 9.74 21.80
N SER A 19 9.04 9.96 23.10
CA SER A 19 7.97 10.43 23.99
C SER A 19 8.11 11.93 24.23
N GLY A 20 7.00 12.63 24.31
CA GLY A 20 6.98 14.09 24.41
C GLY A 20 5.56 14.61 24.44
N LEU A 21 5.39 15.92 24.28
CA LEU A 21 4.08 16.53 24.10
C LEU A 21 4.12 17.35 22.81
N TRP A 22 3.32 16.95 21.83
CA TRP A 22 3.21 17.62 20.54
C TRP A 22 1.75 18.00 20.29
N THR A 23 1.52 19.19 19.76
CA THR A 23 0.20 19.60 19.32
C THR A 23 0.09 19.37 17.82
N VAL A 24 -0.76 18.42 17.41
CA VAL A 24 -1.03 18.08 16.01
C VAL A 24 -2.55 18.10 15.84
N ASP A 25 -3.05 18.74 14.78
CA ASP A 25 -4.51 18.85 14.54
C ASP A 25 -5.29 19.45 15.73
N GLY A 26 -4.67 20.37 16.48
CA GLY A 26 -5.24 20.96 17.69
C GLY A 26 -5.31 20.02 18.91
N LEU A 27 -4.74 18.82 18.82
CA LEU A 27 -4.77 17.78 19.83
C LEU A 27 -3.37 17.47 20.37
N GLU A 28 -3.27 17.06 21.64
CA GLU A 28 -2.01 16.67 22.25
C GLU A 28 -1.69 15.18 22.01
N TYR A 29 -0.51 14.90 21.48
CA TYR A 29 0.05 13.57 21.25
C TYR A 29 1.24 13.32 22.14
N THR A 30 1.35 12.11 22.67
CA THR A 30 2.36 11.74 23.67
C THR A 30 3.52 10.94 23.08
N THR A 31 3.32 10.35 21.90
CA THR A 31 4.33 9.54 21.23
C THR A 31 4.44 9.92 19.76
N ARG A 32 5.67 9.92 19.25
CA ARG A 32 6.00 10.24 17.87
C ARG A 32 7.04 9.28 17.32
N ILE A 33 6.82 8.75 16.13
CA ILE A 33 7.78 7.99 15.33
C ILE A 33 8.30 8.87 14.19
N LYS A 34 9.62 9.00 14.07
CA LYS A 34 10.25 9.48 12.82
C LYS A 34 10.34 8.31 11.85
N LEU A 35 9.67 8.41 10.70
CA LEU A 35 9.72 7.43 9.63
C LEU A 35 10.66 7.96 8.55
N THR A 36 11.64 7.14 8.15
CA THR A 36 12.69 7.55 7.20
C THR A 36 12.61 6.66 5.97
N ILE A 37 12.63 7.31 4.81
CA ILE A 37 12.62 6.72 3.47
C ILE A 37 14.06 6.68 3.00
N ASP A 38 14.60 5.47 2.79
CA ASP A 38 15.95 5.30 2.25
C ASP A 38 15.97 5.79 0.80
N ARG A 39 16.72 6.87 0.57
CA ARG A 39 16.76 7.51 -0.74
C ARG A 39 17.31 6.58 -1.82
N SER A 40 18.19 5.63 -1.47
CA SER A 40 18.79 4.69 -2.41
C SER A 40 17.78 3.76 -3.10
N LYS A 41 16.57 3.67 -2.55
CA LYS A 41 15.47 2.86 -3.08
C LYS A 41 14.55 3.62 -4.03
N ILE A 42 14.66 4.94 -4.09
CA ILE A 42 13.89 5.79 -5.00
C ILE A 42 14.62 5.87 -6.35
N SER A 43 13.99 5.33 -7.40
CA SER A 43 14.57 5.26 -8.75
C SER A 43 13.95 6.24 -9.76
N ALA A 44 12.91 6.97 -9.36
CA ALA A 44 12.21 7.98 -10.16
C ALA A 44 11.76 9.13 -9.25
N THR A 45 11.52 10.32 -9.82
CA THR A 45 10.87 11.42 -9.09
C THR A 45 9.39 11.12 -8.90
N LEU A 46 8.93 11.18 -7.66
CA LEU A 46 7.56 10.89 -7.27
C LEU A 46 6.90 12.14 -6.71
N THR A 47 5.60 12.27 -6.92
CA THR A 47 4.82 13.41 -6.42
C THR A 47 3.46 12.89 -5.98
N ASP A 48 2.97 13.39 -4.85
CA ASP A 48 1.66 13.02 -4.29
C ASP A 48 1.44 11.49 -4.20
N PHE A 49 2.51 10.77 -3.85
CA PHE A 49 2.58 9.32 -3.96
C PHE A 49 2.11 8.62 -2.67
N PRO A 50 1.15 7.69 -2.76
CA PRO A 50 0.76 6.84 -1.63
C PRO A 50 1.86 5.82 -1.27
N LEU A 51 2.42 5.95 -0.08
CA LEU A 51 3.43 5.04 0.46
C LEU A 51 2.82 4.11 1.51
N LEU A 52 3.04 2.80 1.40
CA LEU A 52 2.68 1.87 2.46
C LEU A 52 3.65 2.02 3.65
N VAL A 53 3.09 2.28 4.82
CA VAL A 53 3.76 2.26 6.11
C VAL A 53 3.30 1.01 6.86
N LYS A 54 4.18 0.03 6.99
CA LYS A 54 3.95 -1.20 7.74
C LYS A 54 4.70 -1.15 9.07
N LEU A 55 3.98 -1.38 10.17
CA LEU A 55 4.47 -1.23 11.53
C LEU A 55 4.18 -2.48 12.34
N THR A 56 5.20 -2.94 13.06
CA THR A 56 5.12 -4.04 14.01
C THR A 56 5.48 -3.53 15.42
N THR A 57 5.63 -4.43 16.39
CA THR A 57 6.13 -4.09 17.74
C THR A 57 7.53 -3.47 17.74
N ASN A 58 8.30 -3.58 16.65
CA ASN A 58 9.60 -2.94 16.51
C ASN A 58 9.47 -1.41 16.38
N GLU A 59 8.42 -0.93 15.71
CA GLU A 59 8.21 0.48 15.40
C GLU A 59 7.12 1.12 16.25
N LEU A 60 6.04 0.38 16.51
CA LEU A 60 4.83 0.88 17.16
C LEU A 60 4.57 0.17 18.50
N ASP A 61 4.45 0.97 19.56
CA ASP A 61 3.95 0.50 20.86
C ASP A 61 2.41 0.53 20.87
N PHE A 62 1.79 -0.59 20.48
CA PHE A 62 0.33 -0.74 20.41
C PHE A 62 -0.39 -0.57 21.76
N THR A 63 0.33 -0.50 22.89
CA THR A 63 -0.27 -0.16 24.19
C THR A 63 -0.48 1.33 24.38
N LYS A 64 0.07 2.15 23.47
CA LYS A 64 0.00 3.61 23.49
C LYS A 64 -0.85 4.21 22.36
N SER A 65 -1.50 3.36 21.57
CA SER A 65 -2.55 3.74 20.60
C SER A 65 -3.89 3.11 20.98
N ASN A 66 -4.98 3.60 20.40
CA ASN A 66 -6.29 3.00 20.56
C ASN A 66 -6.40 1.75 19.65
N PRO A 67 -7.20 0.74 20.04
CA PRO A 67 -7.37 -0.48 19.24
C PRO A 67 -7.99 -0.27 17.85
N ASP A 68 -8.69 0.84 17.64
CA ASP A 68 -9.28 1.25 16.36
C ASP A 68 -8.30 2.03 15.46
N GLY A 69 -7.16 2.48 16.01
CA GLY A 69 -6.19 3.31 15.31
C GLY A 69 -6.71 4.71 14.92
N PHE A 70 -7.76 5.23 15.57
CA PHE A 70 -8.30 6.56 15.28
C PHE A 70 -7.41 7.69 15.80
N ASP A 71 -6.57 7.37 16.78
CA ASP A 71 -5.60 8.26 17.40
C ASP A 71 -4.30 8.40 16.61
N ILE A 72 -4.24 8.00 15.35
CA ILE A 72 -3.03 8.12 14.52
C ILE A 72 -3.07 9.42 13.71
N ARG A 73 -1.93 10.12 13.60
CA ARG A 73 -1.76 11.23 12.64
C ARG A 73 -0.40 11.13 11.96
N PHE A 74 -0.34 11.51 10.69
CA PHE A 74 0.91 11.65 9.95
C PHE A 74 1.16 13.12 9.61
N THR A 75 2.41 13.56 9.67
CA THR A 75 2.82 14.91 9.23
C THR A 75 4.06 14.84 8.37
N GLN A 76 4.31 15.90 7.59
CA GLN A 76 5.61 16.12 6.96
C GLN A 76 6.75 16.28 7.98
N SER A 77 7.96 16.46 7.48
CA SER A 77 9.19 16.66 8.26
C SER A 77 9.19 17.90 9.16
N ASP A 78 8.27 18.85 8.93
CA ASP A 78 8.06 20.03 9.78
C ASP A 78 7.38 19.69 11.11
N GLY A 79 6.71 18.53 11.20
CA GLY A 79 5.95 18.11 12.37
C GLY A 79 4.58 18.78 12.52
N GLU A 80 4.16 19.59 11.54
CA GLU A 80 2.95 20.42 11.61
C GLU A 80 1.99 20.15 10.45
N THR A 81 2.51 19.99 9.23
CA THR A 81 1.69 19.81 8.03
C THR A 81 1.15 18.39 7.97
N LEU A 82 -0.16 18.23 8.19
CA LEU A 82 -0.86 16.95 8.15
C LEU A 82 -0.76 16.29 6.77
N LEU A 83 -0.52 14.98 6.77
CA LEU A 83 -0.54 14.12 5.60
C LEU A 83 -1.86 13.34 5.56
N LYS A 84 -2.36 13.12 4.35
CA LYS A 84 -3.54 12.29 4.11
C LYS A 84 -3.14 10.83 4.13
N TYR A 85 -3.98 10.00 4.75
CA TYR A 85 -3.69 8.58 4.87
C TYR A 85 -4.98 7.75 4.90
N GLU A 86 -4.84 6.50 4.50
CA GLU A 86 -5.85 5.45 4.56
C GLU A 86 -5.34 4.40 5.54
N ARG A 87 -6.22 3.93 6.41
CA ARG A 87 -5.91 2.85 7.35
C ARG A 87 -6.32 1.52 6.72
N GLU A 88 -5.34 0.85 6.12
CA GLU A 88 -5.47 -0.52 5.64
C GLU A 88 -5.74 -1.49 6.80
N ARG A 89 -4.99 -1.34 7.90
CA ARG A 89 -5.12 -2.19 9.08
C ARG A 89 -4.59 -1.53 10.33
N HIS A 90 -5.31 -1.66 11.44
CA HIS A 90 -4.77 -1.48 12.79
C HIS A 90 -5.21 -2.66 13.66
N ASP A 91 -4.34 -3.63 13.84
CA ASP A 91 -4.61 -4.82 14.65
C ASP A 91 -3.67 -4.86 15.85
N SER A 92 -4.09 -4.24 16.95
CA SER A 92 -3.31 -4.24 18.19
C SER A 92 -3.17 -5.65 18.79
N GLY A 93 -4.11 -6.56 18.49
CA GLY A 93 -4.07 -7.94 18.97
C GLY A 93 -2.96 -8.76 18.34
N ASN A 94 -2.75 -8.60 17.03
CA ASN A 94 -1.66 -9.22 16.28
C ASN A 94 -0.40 -8.33 16.19
N SER A 95 -0.46 -7.12 16.75
CA SER A 95 0.62 -6.12 16.73
C SER A 95 1.12 -5.80 15.32
N LEU A 96 0.17 -5.53 14.43
CA LEU A 96 0.43 -5.20 13.03
C LEU A 96 -0.48 -4.05 12.60
N ALA A 97 0.14 -3.01 12.04
CA ALA A 97 -0.59 -1.89 11.46
C ALA A 97 -0.01 -1.54 10.08
N GLU A 98 -0.90 -1.20 9.16
CA GLU A 98 -0.58 -0.85 7.78
C GLU A 98 -1.39 0.39 7.41
N TYR A 99 -0.72 1.38 6.82
CA TYR A 99 -1.34 2.63 6.37
C TYR A 99 -0.79 3.02 5.01
N TRP A 100 -1.67 3.47 4.11
CA TRP A 100 -1.24 4.18 2.92
C TRP A 100 -1.15 5.66 3.24
N VAL A 101 0.04 6.24 3.18
CA VAL A 101 0.28 7.66 3.52
C VAL A 101 0.67 8.40 2.25
N LYS A 102 -0.12 9.41 1.87
CA LYS A 102 0.18 10.25 0.72
C LYS A 102 1.30 11.22 1.05
N LEU A 103 2.41 11.10 0.34
CA LEU A 103 3.57 11.98 0.49
C LEU A 103 3.66 12.92 -0.72
N PRO A 104 3.61 14.26 -0.51
CA PRO A 104 3.72 15.21 -1.60
C PRO A 104 5.03 15.08 -2.37
N ASP A 105 6.12 14.81 -1.66
CA ASP A 105 7.46 14.59 -2.22
C ASP A 105 8.20 13.56 -1.34
N PRO A 106 8.10 12.26 -1.64
CA PRO A 106 8.86 11.23 -0.93
C PRO A 106 10.33 11.21 -1.34
N GLY A 107 10.72 11.93 -2.40
CA GLY A 107 12.08 12.01 -2.92
C GLY A 107 12.14 12.02 -4.46
N GLU A 108 13.23 12.56 -5.00
CA GLU A 108 13.45 12.71 -6.43
C GLU A 108 14.75 12.06 -6.91
N THR A 109 14.84 11.57 -8.15
CA THR A 109 16.11 11.01 -8.66
C THR A 109 17.22 12.06 -8.65
N GLY A 110 18.32 11.79 -7.94
CA GLY A 110 19.42 12.73 -7.73
C GLY A 110 19.65 13.21 -6.28
N ASP A 111 18.66 13.19 -5.37
CA ASP A 111 18.92 13.55 -3.96
C ASP A 111 20.02 12.73 -3.31
N ALA A 112 20.79 13.41 -2.48
CA ALA A 112 21.88 12.86 -1.69
C ALA A 112 21.47 12.46 -0.26
N SER A 113 20.22 12.72 0.15
CA SER A 113 19.74 12.51 1.52
C SER A 113 18.40 11.79 1.56
N ASP A 114 18.20 11.03 2.63
CA ASP A 114 16.92 10.39 2.96
C ASP A 114 15.82 11.41 3.23
N THR A 115 14.61 11.07 2.83
CA THR A 115 13.38 11.80 3.17
C THR A 115 12.83 11.25 4.47
N TYR A 116 12.19 12.09 5.29
CA TYR A 116 11.52 11.61 6.49
C TYR A 116 10.24 12.39 6.79
N PHE A 117 9.37 11.76 7.56
CA PHE A 117 8.10 12.30 7.99
C PHE A 117 7.78 11.74 9.39
N TYR A 118 6.69 12.17 9.99
CA TYR A 118 6.34 11.76 11.35
C TYR A 118 4.99 11.08 11.43
N MET A 119 4.90 10.12 12.33
CA MET A 119 3.64 9.54 12.82
C MET A 119 3.49 9.89 14.30
N TYR A 120 2.29 10.28 14.71
CA TYR A 120 1.92 10.60 16.08
C TYR A 120 0.79 9.68 16.53
N TYR A 121 0.79 9.29 17.81
CA TYR A 121 -0.23 8.41 18.39
C TYR A 121 -0.38 8.61 19.90
N ARG A 122 -1.54 8.21 20.43
CA ARG A 122 -1.94 8.44 21.84
C ARG A 122 -3.09 7.53 22.29
N THR A 123 -3.28 7.36 23.59
CA THR A 123 -4.40 6.54 24.12
C THR A 123 -5.68 7.32 24.41
N THR A 124 -5.70 8.62 24.11
CA THR A 124 -6.91 9.43 24.34
C THR A 124 -7.87 9.19 23.19
N ASP A 125 -9.14 8.95 23.52
CA ASP A 125 -10.22 8.81 22.54
C ASP A 125 -10.23 10.02 21.57
N THR A 126 -10.30 9.73 20.28
CA THR A 126 -10.09 10.70 19.21
C THR A 126 -10.93 10.31 18.01
N ASP A 127 -11.52 11.29 17.34
CA ASP A 127 -12.16 11.04 16.05
C ASP A 127 -11.14 10.55 15.02
N ASP A 128 -11.59 9.70 14.11
CA ASP A 128 -10.73 9.14 13.07
C ASP A 128 -10.11 10.25 12.22
N GLY A 129 -8.79 10.19 12.04
CA GLY A 129 -8.03 11.12 11.20
C GLY A 129 -7.80 10.63 9.78
N ALA A 130 -8.20 9.40 9.46
CA ALA A 130 -8.04 8.84 8.13
C ALA A 130 -8.92 9.60 7.11
N ASP A 131 -8.41 9.72 5.89
CA ASP A 131 -9.06 10.40 4.77
C ASP A 131 -8.70 9.64 3.49
N GLU A 132 -9.29 8.46 3.34
CA GLU A 132 -9.02 7.48 2.28
C GLU A 132 -9.12 8.12 0.88
N THR A 133 -10.18 8.91 0.65
CA THR A 133 -10.46 9.52 -0.66
C THR A 133 -9.41 10.56 -1.06
N ALA A 134 -8.71 11.15 -0.11
CA ALA A 134 -7.68 12.15 -0.37
C ALA A 134 -6.28 11.54 -0.57
N VAL A 135 -6.10 10.25 -0.27
CA VAL A 135 -4.82 9.53 -0.50
C VAL A 135 -4.56 9.35 -1.98
N TRP A 136 -5.55 8.80 -2.68
CA TRP A 136 -5.48 8.49 -4.10
C TRP A 136 -5.76 9.74 -4.91
N ASP A 137 -4.81 10.17 -5.74
CA ASP A 137 -4.99 11.34 -6.59
C ASP A 137 -5.93 11.06 -7.77
N GLU A 138 -6.17 12.07 -8.61
CA GLU A 138 -7.07 11.92 -9.75
C GLU A 138 -6.56 10.94 -10.83
N HIS A 139 -5.31 10.51 -10.79
CA HIS A 139 -4.74 9.54 -11.74
C HIS A 139 -5.08 8.10 -11.36
N PHE A 140 -5.37 7.82 -10.09
CA PHE A 140 -5.95 6.55 -9.66
C PHE A 140 -7.43 6.50 -10.07
N LYS A 141 -7.78 5.53 -10.92
CA LYS A 141 -9.16 5.38 -11.43
C LYS A 141 -10.00 4.41 -10.61
N ALA A 142 -9.36 3.50 -9.90
CA ALA A 142 -9.93 2.62 -8.89
C ALA A 142 -8.79 2.05 -8.04
N VAL A 143 -9.04 1.84 -6.75
CA VAL A 143 -8.15 1.15 -5.82
C VAL A 143 -8.97 0.18 -5.01
N TYR A 144 -8.73 -1.11 -5.21
CA TYR A 144 -9.42 -2.17 -4.47
C TYR A 144 -8.42 -2.86 -3.55
N HIS A 145 -8.56 -2.66 -2.24
CA HIS A 145 -7.80 -3.42 -1.23
C HIS A 145 -8.37 -4.82 -1.02
N LEU A 146 -9.61 -5.06 -1.49
CA LEU A 146 -10.26 -6.37 -1.51
C LEU A 146 -10.43 -6.98 -0.11
N ASP A 147 -10.56 -6.15 0.91
CA ASP A 147 -10.76 -6.54 2.30
C ASP A 147 -12.24 -6.73 2.67
N ASP A 148 -13.13 -6.81 1.68
CA ASP A 148 -14.57 -6.91 1.94
C ASP A 148 -14.96 -8.23 2.61
N PRO A 149 -15.75 -8.19 3.69
CA PRO A 149 -16.13 -9.38 4.46
C PRO A 149 -17.08 -10.32 3.69
N ASN A 150 -17.20 -11.55 4.18
CA ASN A 150 -18.05 -12.60 3.60
C ASN A 150 -19.57 -12.45 3.89
N THR A 151 -20.04 -11.22 4.07
CA THR A 151 -21.41 -10.88 4.48
C THR A 151 -22.18 -10.08 3.43
N GLY A 152 -21.51 -9.59 2.38
CA GLY A 152 -22.10 -8.77 1.34
C GLY A 152 -21.43 -8.97 -0.01
N THR A 153 -22.07 -8.44 -1.05
CA THR A 153 -21.53 -8.50 -2.42
C THR A 153 -20.82 -7.22 -2.83
N HIS A 154 -20.81 -6.21 -1.98
CA HIS A 154 -20.10 -4.96 -2.28
C HIS A 154 -18.59 -5.19 -2.24
N VAL A 155 -17.87 -4.44 -3.07
CA VAL A 155 -16.42 -4.36 -3.07
C VAL A 155 -16.05 -2.89 -3.09
N ASP A 156 -15.52 -2.38 -1.98
CA ASP A 156 -15.21 -0.97 -1.82
C ASP A 156 -14.04 -0.56 -2.75
N ASP A 157 -14.20 0.58 -3.42
CA ASP A 157 -13.13 1.29 -4.12
C ASP A 157 -12.70 2.48 -3.27
N SER A 158 -11.44 2.54 -2.84
CA SER A 158 -10.93 3.62 -1.98
C SER A 158 -10.91 5.00 -2.66
N THR A 159 -11.06 5.05 -4.00
CA THR A 159 -11.27 6.31 -4.73
C THR A 159 -12.73 6.75 -4.72
N THR A 160 -13.67 5.86 -4.34
CA THR A 160 -15.15 6.02 -4.34
C THR A 160 -15.81 6.18 -5.70
N LEU A 161 -15.06 5.95 -6.79
CA LEU A 161 -15.53 6.20 -8.15
C LEU A 161 -16.14 4.96 -8.82
N ASN A 162 -15.67 3.78 -8.44
CA ASN A 162 -15.89 2.54 -9.18
C ASN A 162 -16.06 1.33 -8.27
N ASP A 163 -16.90 1.37 -7.24
CA ASP A 163 -17.14 0.19 -6.41
C ASP A 163 -17.45 -1.06 -7.25
N GLY A 164 -16.89 -2.18 -6.81
CA GLY A 164 -17.06 -3.46 -7.44
C GLY A 164 -18.26 -4.23 -6.89
N THR A 165 -18.46 -5.43 -7.43
CA THR A 165 -19.49 -6.35 -6.94
C THR A 165 -19.00 -7.80 -7.05
N LYS A 166 -18.96 -8.50 -5.92
CA LYS A 166 -18.75 -9.95 -5.86
C LYS A 166 -19.90 -10.69 -6.52
N LYS A 167 -19.60 -11.85 -7.11
CA LYS A 167 -20.62 -12.78 -7.64
C LYS A 167 -21.60 -13.26 -6.56
N GLY A 168 -21.15 -13.37 -5.31
CA GLY A 168 -21.98 -13.69 -4.14
C GLY A 168 -21.30 -13.27 -2.84
N SER A 169 -22.05 -13.29 -1.72
CA SER A 169 -21.58 -12.72 -0.45
C SER A 169 -20.29 -13.34 0.10
N SER A 170 -19.98 -14.58 -0.28
CA SER A 170 -18.75 -15.30 0.06
C SER A 170 -18.08 -15.87 -1.19
N ASN A 171 -18.34 -15.30 -2.37
CA ASN A 171 -17.81 -15.77 -3.65
C ASN A 171 -17.37 -14.55 -4.50
N PRO A 172 -16.08 -14.19 -4.52
CA PRO A 172 -14.97 -14.84 -3.80
C PRO A 172 -15.03 -14.65 -2.27
N SER A 173 -14.27 -15.46 -1.54
CA SER A 173 -14.22 -15.41 -0.08
C SER A 173 -13.01 -14.61 0.42
N GLN A 174 -13.19 -13.83 1.48
CA GLN A 174 -12.10 -13.06 2.08
C GLN A 174 -11.02 -13.96 2.69
N ALA A 175 -9.74 -13.62 2.48
CA ALA A 175 -8.56 -14.30 3.02
C ALA A 175 -7.47 -13.29 3.44
N ASP A 176 -6.41 -13.75 4.11
CA ASP A 176 -5.21 -12.93 4.35
C ASP A 176 -4.44 -12.74 3.03
N ALA A 177 -3.93 -11.54 2.78
CA ALA A 177 -3.18 -11.20 1.58
C ALA A 177 -1.79 -10.64 1.92
N LYS A 178 -1.04 -10.19 0.89
CA LYS A 178 0.30 -9.60 1.07
C LYS A 178 0.26 -8.34 1.94
N ILE A 179 -0.80 -7.54 1.79
CA ILE A 179 -1.13 -6.35 2.56
C ILE A 179 -2.58 -6.55 3.02
N GLY A 180 -2.88 -6.31 4.30
CA GLY A 180 -4.23 -6.45 4.82
C GLY A 180 -4.89 -7.81 4.51
N LYS A 181 -6.10 -7.73 3.94
CA LYS A 181 -6.90 -8.86 3.47
C LYS A 181 -6.96 -8.87 1.94
N GLY A 182 -7.53 -9.92 1.38
CA GLY A 182 -7.83 -10.01 -0.04
C GLY A 182 -8.97 -10.98 -0.28
N GLN A 183 -9.16 -11.35 -1.55
CA GLN A 183 -10.20 -12.31 -1.95
C GLN A 183 -9.54 -13.56 -2.56
N ASP A 184 -10.00 -14.73 -2.10
CA ASP A 184 -9.63 -16.04 -2.64
C ASP A 184 -10.66 -16.46 -3.68
N PHE A 185 -10.18 -16.72 -4.91
CA PHE A 185 -11.00 -16.92 -6.09
C PHE A 185 -11.07 -18.39 -6.49
N SER A 186 -12.29 -18.94 -6.58
CA SER A 186 -12.55 -20.35 -6.87
C SER A 186 -13.60 -20.54 -7.98
N SER A 187 -13.26 -20.15 -9.22
CA SER A 187 -14.20 -20.08 -10.36
C SER A 187 -15.35 -19.06 -10.17
N ASP A 188 -15.00 -17.96 -9.52
CA ASP A 188 -15.81 -16.78 -9.26
C ASP A 188 -15.12 -15.53 -9.82
N GLU A 189 -15.75 -14.38 -9.64
CA GLU A 189 -15.27 -13.10 -10.14
C GLU A 189 -15.78 -11.95 -9.28
N ILE A 190 -15.08 -10.83 -9.37
CA ILE A 190 -15.55 -9.52 -8.95
C ILE A 190 -15.72 -8.70 -10.22
N THR A 191 -16.90 -8.12 -10.38
CA THR A 191 -17.13 -7.14 -11.44
C THR A 191 -16.66 -5.78 -10.95
N CYS A 192 -15.76 -5.13 -11.68
CA CYS A 192 -15.35 -3.76 -11.38
C CYS A 192 -16.42 -2.74 -11.79
N GLY A 193 -16.35 -1.53 -11.23
CA GLY A 193 -17.24 -0.43 -11.57
C GLY A 193 -17.22 -0.07 -13.06
N THR A 194 -18.33 0.52 -13.54
CA THR A 194 -18.56 0.71 -14.99
C THR A 194 -17.83 1.91 -15.61
N ASN A 195 -17.19 2.80 -14.82
CA ASN A 195 -16.54 4.01 -15.35
C ASN A 195 -15.05 3.83 -15.69
N LEU A 196 -14.56 2.59 -15.80
CA LEU A 196 -13.17 2.29 -16.14
C LEU A 196 -12.89 2.22 -17.67
N MET A 197 -13.73 2.84 -18.50
CA MET A 197 -13.55 2.87 -19.96
C MET A 197 -12.59 3.98 -20.40
N TYR A 198 -11.29 3.80 -20.14
CA TYR A 198 -10.24 4.72 -20.59
C TYR A 198 -9.46 4.16 -21.78
N GLN A 199 -8.93 5.05 -22.63
CA GLN A 199 -8.13 4.65 -23.81
C GLN A 199 -6.79 4.01 -23.42
N TYR A 200 -6.21 4.47 -22.32
CA TYR A 200 -4.95 3.99 -21.78
C TYR A 200 -5.12 3.82 -20.27
N LEU A 201 -4.76 2.65 -19.77
CA LEU A 201 -4.72 2.32 -18.35
C LEU A 201 -3.48 1.47 -18.08
N THR A 202 -2.93 1.65 -16.90
CA THR A 202 -1.97 0.75 -16.29
C THR A 202 -2.67 0.03 -15.15
N PHE A 203 -2.33 -1.25 -14.95
CA PHE A 203 -2.86 -2.06 -13.86
C PHE A 203 -1.70 -2.67 -13.10
N GLU A 204 -1.88 -2.77 -11.79
CA GLU A 204 -0.96 -3.43 -10.87
C GLU A 204 -1.80 -4.21 -9.84
N ALA A 205 -1.28 -5.35 -9.40
CA ALA A 205 -1.99 -6.22 -8.46
C ALA A 205 -1.03 -7.19 -7.75
N TRP A 206 -1.36 -7.52 -6.51
CA TRP A 206 -0.80 -8.68 -5.81
C TRP A 206 -1.63 -9.92 -6.10
N VAL A 207 -0.98 -10.97 -6.61
CA VAL A 207 -1.64 -12.24 -6.92
C VAL A 207 -0.86 -13.41 -6.33
N ASN A 208 -1.57 -14.37 -5.71
CA ASN A 208 -1.00 -15.61 -5.19
C ASN A 208 -1.73 -16.81 -5.83
N PRO A 209 -1.30 -17.27 -7.02
CA PRO A 209 -2.01 -18.33 -7.73
C PRO A 209 -1.76 -19.71 -7.12
N ASP A 210 -2.83 -20.46 -6.83
CA ASP A 210 -2.76 -21.86 -6.36
C ASP A 210 -2.02 -22.78 -7.32
N SER A 211 -2.16 -22.54 -8.62
CA SER A 211 -1.43 -23.25 -9.65
C SER A 211 -1.25 -22.41 -10.90
N LEU A 212 -0.09 -22.56 -11.52
CA LEU A 212 0.23 -21.94 -12.81
C LEU A 212 0.10 -23.00 -13.90
N SER A 213 -1.05 -23.04 -14.58
CA SER A 213 -1.21 -23.83 -15.79
C SER A 213 -1.00 -22.90 -17.00
N LEU A 214 0.15 -23.02 -17.67
CA LEU A 214 0.45 -22.26 -18.89
C LEU A 214 0.59 -23.23 -20.06
N PRO A 215 -0.46 -23.43 -20.88
CA PRO A 215 -0.37 -24.39 -21.97
C PRO A 215 0.62 -23.98 -23.06
N ASN A 216 0.95 -22.68 -23.26
CA ASN A 216 1.85 -22.21 -24.34
C ASN A 216 2.39 -20.77 -24.26
N HIS A 217 2.44 -20.09 -23.10
CA HIS A 217 2.98 -18.72 -23.02
C HIS A 217 4.01 -18.58 -21.88
N LYS A 218 5.15 -17.92 -22.17
CA LYS A 218 6.24 -17.63 -21.22
C LYS A 218 5.98 -16.40 -20.33
N SER A 219 4.74 -15.90 -20.32
CA SER A 219 4.35 -14.68 -19.60
C SER A 219 3.05 -14.95 -18.89
N LEU A 220 2.99 -14.61 -17.60
CA LEU A 220 1.78 -14.64 -16.79
C LEU A 220 0.91 -13.47 -17.23
N MET A 221 -0.10 -13.74 -18.06
CA MET A 221 -1.15 -12.79 -18.36
C MET A 221 -2.22 -12.94 -17.27
N VAL A 222 -2.25 -12.02 -16.30
CA VAL A 222 -3.41 -11.89 -15.42
C VAL A 222 -4.54 -11.34 -16.30
N LEU A 223 -5.42 -12.22 -16.73
CA LEU A 223 -6.57 -11.89 -17.57
C LEU A 223 -7.63 -11.25 -16.67
N LEU A 224 -7.47 -9.97 -16.33
CA LEU A 224 -8.63 -9.20 -15.88
C LEU A 224 -9.52 -9.00 -17.10
N ASN A 225 -10.69 -9.62 -17.09
CA ASN A 225 -11.76 -9.36 -18.05
C ASN A 225 -12.25 -7.93 -17.86
N ILE A 226 -11.54 -6.96 -18.44
CA ILE A 226 -12.07 -5.61 -18.58
C ILE A 226 -13.13 -5.69 -19.67
N CYS A 227 -14.36 -5.39 -19.27
CA CYS A 227 -15.57 -5.52 -20.06
C CYS A 227 -15.37 -4.97 -21.50
N HIS A 228 -15.42 -5.88 -22.48
CA HIS A 228 -15.55 -5.64 -23.93
C HIS A 228 -14.52 -4.72 -24.62
N LYS A 229 -13.24 -5.10 -24.61
CA LYS A 229 -12.38 -5.23 -25.82
C LYS A 229 -10.96 -5.65 -25.43
N LEU A 230 -10.55 -6.83 -25.92
CA LEU A 230 -9.20 -7.37 -25.78
C LEU A 230 -8.19 -6.48 -26.53
N TYR A 231 -7.35 -5.78 -25.78
CA TYR A 231 -6.02 -5.38 -26.27
C TYR A 231 -4.97 -6.11 -25.43
N PRO A 232 -3.96 -6.75 -26.05
CA PRO A 232 -2.91 -7.43 -25.31
C PRO A 232 -2.00 -6.39 -24.66
N LEU A 233 -2.04 -6.31 -23.33
CA LEU A 233 -1.09 -5.54 -22.53
C LEU A 233 -0.10 -6.52 -21.89
N PHE A 234 1.20 -6.30 -22.09
CA PHE A 234 2.26 -7.10 -21.49
C PHE A 234 2.46 -6.67 -20.04
N LEU A 235 2.08 -7.51 -19.08
CA LEU A 235 2.52 -7.39 -17.69
C LEU A 235 3.88 -8.11 -17.56
N PHE A 236 4.89 -7.41 -17.05
CA PHE A 236 6.10 -8.06 -16.53
C PHE A 236 5.83 -8.36 -15.04
N LEU A 237 5.68 -9.64 -14.69
CA LEU A 237 5.82 -10.07 -13.29
C LEU A 237 7.24 -10.56 -13.08
N GLU A 238 8.01 -9.89 -12.21
CA GLU A 238 9.22 -10.47 -11.64
C GLU A 238 8.85 -11.37 -10.45
N TYR A 239 9.31 -12.62 -10.52
CA TYR A 239 9.13 -13.62 -9.48
C TYR A 239 10.29 -13.53 -8.50
N LEU A 240 10.04 -13.15 -7.23
CA LEU A 240 11.04 -13.18 -6.16
C LEU A 240 10.77 -14.37 -5.21
N PRO A 241 11.53 -15.48 -5.33
CA PRO A 241 11.50 -16.53 -4.31
C PRO A 241 12.36 -16.15 -3.09
N TYR A 242 11.82 -16.39 -1.88
CA TYR A 242 12.47 -16.15 -0.58
C TYR A 242 13.76 -16.98 -0.36
N HIS A 243 14.82 -16.30 0.15
CA HIS A 243 16.07 -16.75 0.85
C HIS A 243 17.05 -17.71 0.13
N LEU A 244 18.39 -17.59 0.09
CA LEU A 244 19.54 -16.77 0.61
C LEU A 244 20.83 -17.33 -0.13
N PRO A 245 22.10 -16.93 0.14
CA PRO A 245 22.79 -15.63 0.09
C PRO A 245 23.96 -15.60 -0.93
N HIS A 246 24.51 -14.41 -1.18
CA HIS A 246 25.83 -14.08 -1.76
C HIS A 246 26.35 -14.86 -2.99
N LEU A 247 26.55 -14.12 -4.09
CA LEU A 247 27.83 -14.10 -4.80
C LEU A 247 27.97 -12.79 -5.61
N GLN A 248 28.89 -11.94 -5.16
CA GLN A 248 29.54 -10.96 -6.03
C GLN A 248 30.14 -11.71 -7.23
N GLN A 249 30.01 -11.15 -8.43
CA GLN A 249 31.14 -10.65 -9.22
C GLN A 249 30.66 -10.07 -10.56
N ARG A 250 31.04 -8.81 -10.81
CA ARG A 250 31.19 -8.29 -12.18
C ARG A 250 32.31 -9.08 -12.87
N PRO A 251 32.42 -9.07 -14.21
CA PRO A 251 33.08 -7.92 -14.85
C PRO A 251 32.43 -7.41 -16.14
N ASN A 252 32.63 -6.11 -16.34
CA ASN A 252 32.59 -5.36 -17.60
C ASN A 252 33.06 -6.17 -18.81
N ILE A 253 32.39 -6.02 -19.96
CA ILE A 253 33.02 -5.73 -21.27
C ILE A 253 32.06 -4.87 -22.11
N ILE A 254 32.51 -3.66 -22.48
CA ILE A 254 32.20 -2.87 -23.69
C ILE A 254 33.54 -2.84 -24.48
N PRO A 255 33.68 -2.59 -25.81
CA PRO A 255 32.77 -2.50 -26.98
C PRO A 255 33.12 -3.59 -28.05
N ASP A 256 32.53 -3.73 -29.25
CA ASP A 256 32.20 -2.81 -30.37
C ASP A 256 30.77 -2.97 -30.91
#